data_AF-A0A7D5P8B7-F1
#
_entry.id   AF-A0A7D5P8B7-F1
#
_cell.length_a   1.000
_cell.length_b   1.000
_cell.length_c   1.000
_cell.angle_alpha   90.00
_cell.angle_beta   90.00
_cell.angle_gamma   90.00
#
_symmetry.space_group_name_H-M   'P 1'
#
loop_
_entity.id
_entity.type
_entity.pdbx_description
1 polymer ?
#
loop_
_entity_poly.entity_id
_entity_poly.type
_entity_poly.pdbx_seq_one_letter_code
_entity_poly.pdbx_strand_id
1 'polypeptide(L)'
;MEQDRLIQRSTDPIYVYYREIQQTDLHTKTIDATDSILNFNDVLDGFERQSGLHNFEELEMAQNPKLMLNSIFDSYPDHDQQQCAMLVNDFCRSMQTSARQEGKYAVLIVTADSIFVCHTDSKEKSITKSVDVIERLLDTDNVNKYVEFRNQDDGETNSVRHFEQHKTKSLSDWLGIEPFEIAYEDAGEVSIFTEIDDSTAAFQYSKEEFEDKFLHSDSQYELIEDVFRTPQNEYPIKQIQFGRRNYDSTDDFLQDFYSLYYDVRTYREHFNQVSSSMEPWQSKVYDHENKVTEGKDGKRLVVKNHDRFNIVFAGRQIELSAQWRIDLTQKFLDGTPVQLMHAGEPFSEEPVNLGCFEIYNDVELGDIGELNRLYSTLRKGGTGKHLSDILAYVIFVVAAEWSDPPLSRFFPQLASKYANRLDAEGVVIRDEDDLIEFKSNEWFGIDDNDELAERITKEIQGNTQLLIGGIDEEDQRIRPINRNRFDSERNAAIQDKVESLNGNHHSIDLKSVRLGNGDCLLFVFSVQGDQTFGLDAIA
;
A
#
# COMPACT_ATOMS: atom_id res chain seq x y z
N MET A 1 -24.52 -20.82 -1.71
CA MET A 1 -24.98 -21.27 -0.38
C MET A 1 -24.81 -22.79 -0.31
N GLU A 2 -23.56 -23.25 -0.29
CA GLU A 2 -23.23 -24.61 0.10
C GLU A 2 -23.09 -24.59 1.63
N GLN A 3 -23.75 -25.52 2.31
CA GLN A 3 -23.49 -25.74 3.73
C GLN A 3 -22.05 -26.23 3.85
N ASP A 4 -21.19 -25.44 4.49
CA ASP A 4 -19.87 -25.90 4.92
C ASP A 4 -20.02 -27.24 5.62
N ARG A 5 -19.41 -28.27 5.05
CA ARG A 5 -19.27 -29.55 5.71
C ARG A 5 -18.43 -29.30 6.96
N LEU A 6 -19.05 -29.30 8.13
CA LEU A 6 -18.33 -29.55 9.39
C LEU A 6 -17.58 -30.87 9.22
N ILE A 7 -16.27 -30.79 9.00
CA ILE A 7 -15.40 -31.95 8.88
C ILE A 7 -15.38 -32.62 10.25
N GLN A 8 -15.91 -33.84 10.32
CA GLN A 8 -16.07 -34.59 11.55
C GLN A 8 -14.68 -34.88 12.17
N ARG A 9 -14.42 -34.36 13.38
CA ARG A 9 -13.17 -34.60 14.11
C ARG A 9 -12.96 -36.08 14.42
N SER A 10 -11.70 -36.48 14.52
CA SER A 10 -11.36 -37.85 14.91
C SER A 10 -11.92 -38.20 16.30
N THR A 11 -12.28 -39.47 16.47
CA THR A 11 -12.65 -40.06 17.76
C THR A 11 -11.48 -40.81 18.42
N ASP A 12 -10.27 -40.64 17.90
CA ASP A 12 -9.04 -41.20 18.45
C ASP A 12 -8.61 -40.46 19.74
N PRO A 13 -7.70 -41.04 20.56
CA PRO A 13 -7.29 -40.43 21.83
C PRO A 13 -6.74 -39.01 21.68
N ILE A 14 -7.16 -38.12 22.57
CA ILE A 14 -6.71 -36.73 22.61
C ILE A 14 -5.59 -36.60 23.65
N TYR A 15 -4.48 -35.99 23.26
CA TYR A 15 -3.34 -35.77 24.14
C TYR A 15 -3.25 -34.29 24.50
N VAL A 16 -3.32 -33.99 25.79
CA VAL A 16 -3.27 -32.61 26.29
C VAL A 16 -2.01 -32.40 27.10
N TYR A 17 -1.26 -31.38 26.72
CA TYR A 17 -0.06 -30.90 27.36
C TYR A 17 -0.34 -29.50 27.89
N TYR A 18 -0.10 -29.22 29.16
CA TYR A 18 -0.37 -27.89 29.69
C TYR A 18 0.65 -27.50 30.75
N ARG A 19 0.90 -26.20 30.85
CA ARG A 19 1.75 -25.63 31.89
C ARG A 19 1.27 -24.24 32.27
N GLU A 20 1.53 -23.86 33.51
CA GLU A 20 1.48 -22.46 33.89
C GLU A 20 2.71 -21.73 33.34
N ILE A 21 2.56 -20.52 32.81
CA ILE A 21 3.65 -19.82 32.09
C ILE A 21 4.87 -19.54 32.98
N GLN A 22 4.66 -19.34 34.28
CA GLN A 22 5.73 -19.12 35.26
C GLN A 22 6.39 -20.41 35.76
N GLN A 23 5.82 -21.57 35.42
CA GLN A 23 6.33 -22.88 35.82
C GLN A 23 7.07 -23.56 34.68
N THR A 24 8.07 -24.37 35.04
CA THR A 24 8.84 -25.18 34.09
C THR A 24 8.21 -26.52 33.79
N ASP A 25 7.35 -27.00 34.69
CA ASP A 25 6.81 -28.36 34.63
C ASP A 25 5.67 -28.43 33.61
N LEU A 26 5.80 -29.35 32.65
CA LEU A 26 4.75 -29.66 31.70
C LEU A 26 3.91 -30.82 32.25
N HIS A 27 2.62 -30.58 32.42
CA HIS A 27 1.66 -31.61 32.77
C HIS A 27 1.09 -32.26 31.52
N THR A 28 0.80 -33.55 31.61
CA THR A 28 0.26 -34.34 30.50
C THR A 28 -1.01 -35.06 30.95
N LYS A 29 -1.97 -35.17 30.03
CA LYS A 29 -3.21 -35.92 30.21
C LYS A 29 -3.63 -36.53 28.89
N THR A 30 -4.06 -37.78 28.91
CA THR A 30 -4.66 -38.46 27.76
C THR A 30 -6.16 -38.61 27.99
N ILE A 31 -6.96 -38.32 26.98
CA ILE A 31 -8.41 -38.52 26.95
C ILE A 31 -8.69 -39.63 25.95
N ASP A 32 -9.08 -40.79 26.46
CA ASP A 32 -9.27 -42.03 25.68
C ASP A 32 -10.70 -42.61 25.79
N ALA A 33 -11.52 -42.07 26.69
CA ALA A 33 -12.92 -42.45 26.84
C ALA A 33 -13.79 -41.75 25.77
N THR A 34 -14.57 -42.51 25.02
CA THR A 34 -15.38 -42.02 23.88
C THR A 34 -16.28 -40.82 24.23
N ASP A 35 -17.01 -40.88 25.35
CA ASP A 35 -17.90 -39.78 25.77
C ASP A 35 -17.09 -38.51 26.10
N SER A 36 -15.90 -38.66 26.69
CA SER A 36 -15.01 -37.53 26.98
C SER A 36 -14.37 -36.94 25.73
N ILE A 37 -14.05 -37.78 24.73
CA ILE A 37 -13.54 -37.34 23.43
C ILE A 37 -14.60 -36.50 22.70
N LEU A 38 -15.85 -36.95 22.69
CA LEU A 38 -16.96 -36.23 22.07
C LEU A 38 -17.19 -34.87 22.73
N ASN A 39 -17.29 -34.83 24.07
CA ASN A 39 -17.45 -33.57 24.80
C ASN A 39 -16.28 -32.61 24.55
N PHE A 40 -15.05 -33.14 24.45
CA PHE A 40 -13.88 -32.32 24.20
C PHE A 40 -13.86 -31.78 22.75
N ASN A 41 -14.26 -32.59 21.77
CA ASN A 41 -14.42 -32.16 20.39
C ASN A 41 -15.48 -31.06 20.26
N ASP A 42 -16.58 -31.13 21.01
CA ASP A 42 -17.59 -30.05 21.04
C ASP A 42 -16.99 -28.71 21.53
N VAL A 43 -16.07 -28.75 22.50
CA VAL A 43 -15.32 -27.55 22.94
C VAL A 43 -14.39 -27.04 21.83
N LEU A 44 -13.68 -27.95 21.14
CA LEU A 44 -12.79 -27.59 20.03
C LEU A 44 -13.54 -26.98 18.84
N ASP A 45 -14.71 -27.52 18.51
CA ASP A 45 -15.58 -27.01 17.45
C ASP A 45 -16.15 -25.62 17.77
N GLY A 46 -16.26 -25.28 19.06
CA GLY A 46 -16.63 -23.94 19.52
C GLY A 46 -15.64 -22.85 19.06
N PHE A 47 -14.35 -23.20 18.96
CA PHE A 47 -13.31 -22.27 18.50
C PHE A 47 -13.42 -21.96 17.01
N GLU A 48 -13.71 -22.95 16.17
CA GLU A 48 -13.73 -22.79 14.70
C GLU A 48 -14.65 -21.66 14.21
N ARG A 49 -15.73 -21.38 14.95
CA ARG A 49 -16.73 -20.38 14.56
C ARG A 49 -16.24 -18.92 14.71
N GLN A 50 -15.07 -18.70 15.32
CA GLN A 50 -14.59 -17.37 15.70
C GLN A 50 -13.15 -17.10 15.24
N SER A 51 -12.63 -17.86 14.27
CA SER A 51 -11.24 -17.76 13.83
C SER A 51 -11.03 -17.28 12.40
N GLY A 52 -9.92 -16.57 12.21
CA GLY A 52 -9.28 -16.38 10.91
C GLY A 52 -8.71 -17.68 10.34
N LEU A 53 -8.43 -17.72 9.04
CA LEU A 53 -8.04 -18.92 8.30
C LEU A 53 -6.93 -18.62 7.28
N HIS A 54 -5.80 -19.32 7.40
CA HIS A 54 -4.68 -19.25 6.46
C HIS A 54 -4.29 -20.63 5.93
N ASN A 55 -3.60 -20.66 4.78
CA ASN A 55 -2.89 -21.86 4.36
C ASN A 55 -1.55 -21.95 5.11
N PHE A 56 -1.16 -23.15 5.54
CA PHE A 56 0.09 -23.35 6.28
C PHE A 56 1.35 -22.93 5.49
N GLU A 57 1.32 -23.06 4.16
CA GLU A 57 2.42 -22.67 3.28
C GLU A 57 2.62 -21.15 3.19
N GLU A 58 1.56 -20.36 3.40
CA GLU A 58 1.60 -18.90 3.34
C GLU A 58 2.25 -18.28 4.58
N LEU A 59 2.30 -19.03 5.69
CA LEU A 59 2.86 -18.56 6.96
C LEU A 59 4.38 -18.40 6.91
N GLU A 60 4.94 -17.25 7.29
CA GLU A 60 6.40 -17.04 7.41
C GLU A 60 6.96 -17.49 8.78
N MET A 61 6.38 -18.54 9.40
CA MET A 61 6.87 -19.05 10.69
C MET A 61 8.37 -19.42 10.63
N ALA A 62 9.05 -19.26 11.76
CA ALA A 62 10.39 -19.79 11.94
C ALA A 62 10.46 -21.30 11.64
N GLN A 63 11.59 -21.77 11.11
CA GLN A 63 11.74 -23.19 10.72
C GLN A 63 11.55 -24.17 11.88
N ASN A 64 11.96 -23.78 13.10
CA ASN A 64 11.89 -24.66 14.26
C ASN A 64 10.46 -25.09 14.63
N PRO A 65 9.49 -24.19 14.85
CA PRO A 65 8.11 -24.60 15.14
C PRO A 65 7.47 -25.39 13.99
N LYS A 66 7.76 -25.07 12.71
CA LYS A 66 7.27 -25.86 11.57
C LYS A 66 7.75 -27.32 11.63
N LEU A 67 9.04 -27.54 11.91
CA LEU A 67 9.61 -28.89 12.04
C LEU A 67 9.00 -29.66 13.23
N MET A 68 8.72 -28.97 14.34
CA MET A 68 8.08 -29.58 15.50
C MET A 68 6.64 -30.01 15.20
N LEU A 69 5.85 -29.14 14.55
CA LEU A 69 4.47 -29.45 14.14
C LEU A 69 4.42 -30.69 13.24
N ASN A 70 5.23 -30.70 12.17
CA ASN A 70 5.31 -31.84 11.26
C ASN A 70 5.73 -33.12 11.99
N SER A 71 6.75 -33.04 12.86
CA SER A 71 7.20 -34.20 13.64
C SER A 71 6.11 -34.72 14.58
N ILE A 72 5.27 -33.86 15.17
CA ILE A 72 4.18 -34.28 16.07
C ILE A 72 3.07 -34.95 15.26
N PHE A 73 2.69 -34.40 14.10
CA PHE A 73 1.72 -35.02 13.20
C PHE A 73 2.20 -36.41 12.72
N ASP A 74 3.43 -36.51 12.22
CA ASP A 74 3.99 -37.73 11.64
C ASP A 74 4.15 -38.88 12.66
N SER A 75 4.22 -38.54 13.95
CA SER A 75 4.44 -39.49 15.03
C SER A 75 3.19 -39.78 15.86
N TYR A 76 2.04 -39.18 15.57
CA TYR A 76 0.80 -39.50 16.27
C TYR A 76 0.44 -40.99 16.12
N PRO A 77 0.01 -41.69 17.20
CA PRO A 77 -0.21 -41.21 18.57
C PRO A 77 1.04 -41.24 19.48
N ASP A 78 2.16 -41.79 19.02
CA ASP A 78 3.40 -42.01 19.77
C ASP A 78 4.38 -40.81 19.72
N HIS A 79 3.85 -39.59 19.76
CA HIS A 79 4.63 -38.36 19.60
C HIS A 79 5.57 -38.08 20.78
N ASP A 80 6.69 -37.45 20.48
CA ASP A 80 7.72 -37.11 21.48
C ASP A 80 7.25 -35.98 22.41
N GLN A 81 7.13 -36.28 23.70
CA GLN A 81 6.77 -35.32 24.74
C GLN A 81 7.75 -34.15 24.81
N GLN A 82 9.03 -34.37 24.47
CA GLN A 82 10.02 -33.30 24.43
C GLN A 82 9.74 -32.30 23.31
N GLN A 83 9.30 -32.76 22.14
CA GLN A 83 8.90 -31.88 21.03
C GLN A 83 7.66 -31.05 21.42
N CYS A 84 6.67 -31.69 22.05
CA CYS A 84 5.49 -31.00 22.59
C CYS A 84 5.88 -29.91 23.59
N ALA A 85 6.79 -30.21 24.51
CA ALA A 85 7.31 -29.23 25.46
C ALA A 85 8.05 -28.08 24.77
N MET A 86 8.84 -28.37 23.73
CA MET A 86 9.59 -27.35 22.98
C MET A 86 8.65 -26.42 22.20
N LEU A 87 7.60 -26.96 21.57
CA LEU A 87 6.61 -26.18 20.85
C LEU A 87 5.84 -25.24 21.79
N VAL A 88 5.37 -25.75 22.93
CA VAL A 88 4.72 -24.91 23.97
C VAL A 88 5.66 -23.82 24.48
N ASN A 89 6.94 -24.14 24.68
CA ASN A 89 7.95 -23.17 25.10
C ASN A 89 8.18 -22.07 24.05
N ASP A 90 8.26 -22.46 22.78
CA ASP A 90 8.45 -21.54 21.66
C ASP A 90 7.26 -20.57 21.54
N PHE A 91 6.04 -21.10 21.59
CA PHE A 91 4.81 -20.30 21.63
C PHE A 91 4.77 -19.35 22.85
N CYS A 92 5.17 -19.80 24.04
CA CYS A 92 5.24 -18.92 25.22
C CYS A 92 6.28 -17.79 25.06
N ARG A 93 7.36 -18.00 24.28
CA ARG A 93 8.42 -16.99 24.12
C ARG A 93 7.96 -15.81 23.29
N SER A 94 7.06 -16.00 22.34
CA SER A 94 6.48 -14.89 21.56
C SER A 94 5.59 -13.97 22.42
N MET A 95 5.10 -14.45 23.57
CA MET A 95 4.23 -13.67 24.46
C MET A 95 4.96 -12.54 25.20
N GLN A 96 4.32 -11.37 25.31
CA GLN A 96 4.79 -10.20 26.05
C GLN A 96 4.53 -10.27 27.58
N THR A 97 5.12 -9.35 28.35
CA THR A 97 5.23 -9.37 29.82
C THR A 97 3.92 -9.53 30.61
N SER A 98 2.80 -8.94 30.17
CA SER A 98 1.51 -9.10 30.85
C SER A 98 0.86 -10.47 30.62
N ALA A 99 1.17 -11.14 29.50
CA ALA A 99 0.73 -12.50 29.19
C ALA A 99 1.51 -13.56 29.98
N ARG A 100 2.61 -13.18 30.66
CA ARG A 100 3.43 -14.04 31.50
C ARG A 100 3.10 -13.95 32.99
N GLN A 101 1.99 -13.31 33.37
CA GLN A 101 1.61 -13.22 34.79
C GLN A 101 1.18 -14.58 35.36
N GLU A 102 1.25 -14.72 36.68
CA GLU A 102 0.76 -15.89 37.43
C GLU A 102 -0.74 -16.11 37.15
N GLY A 103 -1.18 -17.37 37.07
CA GLY A 103 -2.55 -17.72 36.72
C GLY A 103 -2.83 -17.82 35.21
N LYS A 104 -1.81 -17.81 34.35
CA LYS A 104 -1.95 -17.98 32.90
C LYS A 104 -1.31 -19.27 32.42
N TYR A 105 -1.98 -19.95 31.50
CA TYR A 105 -1.59 -21.27 31.02
C TYR A 105 -1.32 -21.27 29.53
N ALA A 106 -0.38 -22.13 29.13
CA ALA A 106 -0.22 -22.55 27.75
C ALA A 106 -0.64 -24.01 27.65
N VAL A 107 -1.52 -24.29 26.70
CA VAL A 107 -2.12 -25.61 26.48
C VAL A 107 -1.83 -26.02 25.05
N LEU A 108 -1.32 -27.23 24.85
CA LEU A 108 -1.15 -27.88 23.56
C LEU A 108 -2.05 -29.12 23.54
N ILE A 109 -2.85 -29.25 22.50
CA ILE A 109 -3.78 -30.37 22.31
C ILE A 109 -3.42 -31.03 21.00
N VAL A 110 -3.16 -32.33 21.04
CA VAL A 110 -2.82 -33.14 19.87
C VAL A 110 -3.93 -34.16 19.65
N THR A 111 -4.52 -34.12 18.48
CA THR A 111 -5.50 -35.08 17.97
C THR A 111 -4.94 -35.73 16.70
N ALA A 112 -5.65 -36.73 16.14
CA ALA A 112 -5.21 -37.37 14.91
C ALA A 112 -5.19 -36.43 13.70
N ASP A 113 -6.09 -35.45 13.64
CA ASP A 113 -6.27 -34.55 12.49
C ASP A 113 -5.81 -33.11 12.76
N SER A 114 -5.54 -32.74 14.02
CA SER A 114 -5.21 -31.35 14.38
C SER A 114 -4.30 -31.21 15.60
N ILE A 115 -3.54 -30.11 15.60
CA ILE A 115 -2.73 -29.64 16.74
C ILE A 115 -3.22 -28.24 17.13
N PHE A 116 -3.66 -28.07 18.37
CA PHE A 116 -4.02 -26.76 18.93
C PHE A 116 -2.95 -26.27 19.88
N VAL A 117 -2.66 -24.98 19.83
CA VAL A 117 -1.87 -24.29 20.84
C VAL A 117 -2.68 -23.09 21.37
N CYS A 118 -2.96 -23.07 22.67
CA CYS A 118 -3.82 -22.09 23.32
C CYS A 118 -3.07 -21.35 24.43
N HIS A 119 -3.40 -20.07 24.60
CA HIS A 119 -3.08 -19.25 25.76
C HIS A 119 -4.34 -18.92 26.53
N THR A 120 -4.39 -19.26 27.82
CA THR A 120 -5.63 -19.16 28.60
C THR A 120 -5.40 -18.48 29.95
N ASP A 121 -6.43 -17.84 30.49
CA ASP A 121 -6.47 -17.22 31.81
C ASP A 121 -7.30 -18.07 32.79
N SER A 122 -6.78 -18.27 33.99
CA SER A 122 -7.51 -18.83 35.11
C SER A 122 -8.18 -17.70 35.91
N LYS A 123 -9.36 -17.23 35.46
CA LYS A 123 -10.14 -16.22 36.21
C LYS A 123 -10.52 -16.67 37.64
N GLU A 124 -10.52 -17.96 37.93
CA GLU A 124 -10.81 -18.50 39.26
C GLU A 124 -9.56 -19.11 39.94
N LYS A 125 -9.21 -18.64 41.15
CA LYS A 125 -8.11 -19.18 41.98
C LYS A 125 -8.31 -20.63 42.47
N SER A 126 -9.36 -21.33 42.01
CA SER A 126 -9.82 -22.63 42.54
C SER A 126 -9.81 -23.77 41.53
N ILE A 127 -8.99 -23.68 40.49
CA ILE A 127 -8.77 -24.79 39.55
C ILE A 127 -8.08 -25.96 40.29
N THR A 128 -8.89 -26.93 40.74
CA THR A 128 -8.47 -28.11 41.50
C THR A 128 -8.20 -29.27 40.55
N LYS A 129 -7.04 -29.92 40.69
CA LYS A 129 -6.46 -31.02 39.86
C LYS A 129 -7.39 -32.22 39.57
N SER A 130 -8.45 -32.02 38.80
CA SER A 130 -9.37 -33.05 38.34
C SER A 130 -9.84 -32.75 36.91
N VAL A 131 -10.52 -33.71 36.28
CA VAL A 131 -10.80 -33.74 34.84
C VAL A 131 -11.46 -32.46 34.30
N ASP A 132 -12.27 -31.78 35.13
CA ASP A 132 -13.03 -30.56 34.85
C ASP A 132 -12.19 -29.28 34.67
N VAL A 133 -10.88 -29.36 34.86
CA VAL A 133 -9.96 -28.22 34.77
C VAL A 133 -9.65 -27.81 33.33
N ILE A 134 -9.42 -28.77 32.44
CA ILE A 134 -8.94 -28.49 31.08
C ILE A 134 -10.08 -27.94 30.23
N GLU A 135 -11.27 -28.53 30.34
CA GLU A 135 -12.47 -28.01 29.67
C GLU A 135 -12.74 -26.55 30.09
N ARG A 136 -12.64 -26.24 31.38
CA ARG A 136 -12.74 -24.85 31.88
C ARG A 136 -11.64 -23.92 31.41
N LEU A 137 -10.40 -24.40 31.27
CA LEU A 137 -9.31 -23.60 30.68
C LEU A 137 -9.57 -23.29 29.20
N LEU A 138 -10.31 -24.16 28.51
CA LEU A 138 -10.67 -24.04 27.10
C LEU A 138 -12.07 -23.43 26.89
N ASP A 139 -12.73 -22.93 27.94
CA ASP A 139 -13.90 -22.09 27.76
C ASP A 139 -13.52 -20.86 26.92
N THR A 140 -14.34 -20.50 25.93
CA THR A 140 -14.10 -19.35 25.03
C THR A 140 -13.84 -18.04 25.77
N ASP A 141 -14.42 -17.88 26.97
CA ASP A 141 -14.22 -16.69 27.82
C ASP A 141 -12.86 -16.62 28.52
N ASN A 142 -12.12 -17.74 28.55
CA ASN A 142 -10.83 -17.91 29.21
C ASN A 142 -9.67 -18.01 28.21
N VAL A 143 -9.95 -18.34 26.93
CA VAL A 143 -8.93 -18.37 25.88
C VAL A 143 -8.61 -16.96 25.41
N ASN A 144 -7.39 -16.52 25.68
CA ASN A 144 -6.88 -15.26 25.19
C ASN A 144 -6.43 -15.37 23.73
N LYS A 145 -5.82 -16.51 23.36
CA LYS A 145 -5.26 -16.76 22.03
C LYS A 145 -5.32 -18.23 21.71
N TYR A 146 -5.58 -18.59 20.48
CA TYR A 146 -5.30 -19.94 20.02
C TYR A 146 -4.87 -19.97 18.55
N VAL A 147 -4.27 -21.10 18.21
CA VAL A 147 -3.98 -21.50 16.84
C VAL A 147 -4.24 -22.99 16.69
N GLU A 148 -4.93 -23.38 15.63
CA GLU A 148 -5.18 -24.76 15.22
C GLU A 148 -4.47 -25.00 13.90
N PHE A 149 -3.60 -26.01 13.86
CA PHE A 149 -3.06 -26.58 12.64
C PHE A 149 -3.87 -27.83 12.32
N ARG A 150 -4.40 -27.95 11.11
CA ARG A 150 -5.22 -29.11 10.71
C ARG A 150 -4.72 -29.72 9.41
N ASN A 151 -4.58 -31.05 9.42
CA ASN A 151 -4.32 -31.85 8.23
C ASN A 151 -5.65 -32.11 7.52
N GLN A 152 -5.70 -31.87 6.21
CA GLN A 152 -6.79 -32.39 5.37
C GLN A 152 -6.38 -33.76 4.82
N ASP A 153 -7.35 -34.54 4.33
CA ASP A 153 -7.30 -36.00 4.03
C ASP A 153 -6.10 -36.53 3.18
N ASP A 154 -5.20 -35.67 2.70
CA ASP A 154 -4.00 -36.02 1.91
C ASP A 154 -2.66 -35.98 2.69
N GLY A 155 -2.68 -35.78 4.01
CA GLY A 155 -1.47 -35.88 4.85
C GLY A 155 -0.53 -34.67 4.80
N GLU A 156 -0.97 -33.57 4.22
CA GLU A 156 -0.34 -32.24 4.33
C GLU A 156 -1.18 -31.34 5.26
N THR A 157 -0.50 -30.53 6.08
CA THR A 157 -1.12 -29.50 6.94
C THR A 157 -1.68 -28.42 6.04
N ASN A 158 -2.99 -28.44 5.78
CA ASN A 158 -3.58 -27.59 4.73
C ASN A 158 -4.29 -26.35 5.26
N SER A 159 -4.58 -26.27 6.57
CA SER A 159 -5.25 -25.10 7.12
C SER A 159 -4.74 -24.75 8.52
N VAL A 160 -4.58 -23.45 8.75
CA VAL A 160 -4.25 -22.86 10.05
C VAL A 160 -5.34 -21.89 10.44
N ARG A 161 -6.00 -22.17 11.56
CA ARG A 161 -6.98 -21.26 12.15
C ARG A 161 -6.39 -20.57 13.35
N HIS A 162 -6.75 -19.32 13.59
CA HIS A 162 -6.21 -18.56 14.71
C HIS A 162 -7.23 -17.57 15.27
N PHE A 163 -7.00 -17.18 16.52
CA PHE A 163 -7.82 -16.19 17.24
C PHE A 163 -6.97 -15.48 18.28
N GLU A 164 -7.19 -14.18 18.44
CA GLU A 164 -6.59 -13.38 19.50
C GLU A 164 -7.59 -12.40 20.12
N GLN A 165 -7.90 -12.58 21.41
CA GLN A 165 -8.83 -11.73 22.16
C GLN A 165 -8.37 -10.27 22.26
N HIS A 166 -7.05 -10.04 22.30
CA HIS A 166 -6.43 -8.73 22.41
C HIS A 166 -5.31 -8.59 21.40
N LYS A 167 -5.43 -7.66 20.44
CA LYS A 167 -4.41 -7.42 19.40
C LYS A 167 -3.03 -7.23 20.03
N THR A 168 -2.16 -8.24 19.92
CA THR A 168 -0.76 -8.16 20.32
C THR A 168 0.11 -8.75 19.23
N LYS A 169 1.35 -8.26 19.10
CA LYS A 169 2.27 -8.81 18.10
C LYS A 169 2.68 -10.27 18.36
N SER A 170 2.30 -10.89 19.49
CA SER A 170 2.83 -12.22 19.83
C SER A 170 2.35 -13.34 18.92
N LEU A 171 1.09 -13.28 18.46
CA LEU A 171 0.54 -14.34 17.61
C LEU A 171 0.99 -14.14 16.17
N SER A 172 0.96 -12.88 15.69
CA SER A 172 1.52 -12.46 14.41
C SER A 172 3.00 -12.84 14.27
N ASP A 173 3.83 -12.49 15.26
CA ASP A 173 5.27 -12.78 15.25
C ASP A 173 5.56 -14.28 15.27
N TRP A 174 4.70 -15.08 15.90
CA TRP A 174 4.88 -16.53 15.98
C TRP A 174 4.45 -17.26 14.71
N LEU A 175 3.32 -16.82 14.12
CA LEU A 175 2.82 -17.35 12.86
C LEU A 175 3.60 -16.82 11.65
N GLY A 176 4.35 -15.73 11.81
CA GLY A 176 4.97 -15.04 10.67
C GLY A 176 3.91 -14.54 9.70
N ILE A 177 2.79 -14.06 10.24
CA ILE A 177 1.76 -13.32 9.51
C ILE A 177 1.79 -11.90 10.01
N GLU A 178 1.47 -10.95 9.14
CA GLU A 178 1.55 -9.56 9.52
C GLU A 178 0.43 -9.22 10.53
N PRO A 179 0.69 -8.37 11.55
CA PRO A 179 -0.29 -8.09 12.60
C PRO A 179 -1.63 -7.56 12.09
N PHE A 180 -1.65 -6.94 10.90
CA PHE A 180 -2.87 -6.42 10.31
C PHE A 180 -3.71 -7.51 9.62
N GLU A 181 -3.11 -8.59 9.12
CA GLU A 181 -3.84 -9.73 8.53
C GLU A 181 -4.71 -10.38 9.60
N ILE A 182 -4.12 -10.59 10.79
CA ILE A 182 -4.88 -10.98 11.99
C ILE A 182 -5.93 -9.92 12.33
N ALA A 183 -5.55 -8.64 12.35
CA ALA A 183 -6.43 -7.56 12.75
C ALA A 183 -7.62 -7.31 11.81
N TYR A 184 -7.48 -7.67 10.52
CA TYR A 184 -8.45 -7.51 9.43
C TYR A 184 -9.39 -8.72 9.34
N GLU A 185 -8.87 -9.94 9.54
CA GLU A 185 -9.70 -11.13 9.72
C GLU A 185 -10.50 -11.06 11.04
N ASP A 186 -9.90 -10.54 12.11
CA ASP A 186 -10.56 -10.28 13.40
C ASP A 186 -11.50 -9.05 13.38
N ALA A 187 -11.54 -8.27 12.29
CA ALA A 187 -12.22 -6.98 12.28
C ALA A 187 -13.75 -7.05 12.37
N GLY A 188 -14.35 -8.24 12.30
CA GLY A 188 -15.77 -8.46 12.60
C GLY A 188 -16.75 -7.66 11.72
N GLU A 189 -17.97 -7.45 12.23
CA GLU A 189 -19.04 -6.71 11.55
C GLU A 189 -18.82 -5.19 11.61
N VAL A 190 -19.25 -4.49 10.56
CA VAL A 190 -19.38 -3.03 10.56
C VAL A 190 -20.77 -2.67 11.09
N SER A 191 -20.83 -1.89 12.16
CA SER A 191 -22.06 -1.39 12.76
C SER A 191 -22.14 0.14 12.67
N ILE A 192 -23.18 0.65 12.03
CA ILE A 192 -23.42 2.10 11.87
C ILE A 192 -24.57 2.48 12.80
N PHE A 193 -24.28 3.29 13.82
CA PHE A 193 -25.26 3.74 14.79
C PHE A 193 -25.89 5.06 14.36
N THR A 194 -27.22 5.10 14.39
CA THR A 194 -28.02 6.28 14.02
C THR A 194 -29.19 6.50 14.99
N GLU A 195 -29.93 7.57 14.78
CA GLU A 195 -31.12 7.96 15.52
C GLU A 195 -32.31 8.04 14.56
N ILE A 196 -33.35 7.24 14.82
CA ILE A 196 -34.59 7.19 14.05
C ILE A 196 -35.75 7.34 15.04
N ASP A 197 -36.61 8.36 14.86
CA ASP A 197 -37.79 8.61 15.70
C ASP A 197 -37.49 8.54 17.22
N ASP A 198 -36.46 9.28 17.67
CA ASP A 198 -35.98 9.34 19.05
C ASP A 198 -35.47 7.99 19.62
N SER A 199 -35.20 7.00 18.76
CA SER A 199 -34.65 5.69 19.12
C SER A 199 -33.29 5.46 18.47
N THR A 200 -32.36 4.85 19.20
CA THR A 200 -31.07 4.44 18.63
C THR A 200 -31.25 3.17 17.79
N ALA A 201 -30.82 3.24 16.54
CA ALA A 201 -30.80 2.11 15.61
C ALA A 201 -29.36 1.80 15.21
N ALA A 202 -29.08 0.54 14.89
CA ALA A 202 -27.79 0.10 14.37
C ALA A 202 -28.01 -0.70 13.08
N PHE A 203 -27.32 -0.31 12.01
CA PHE A 203 -27.22 -1.10 10.79
C PHE A 203 -25.96 -1.94 10.86
N GLN A 204 -26.12 -3.26 10.81
CA GLN A 204 -25.02 -4.21 10.88
C GLN A 204 -24.79 -4.82 9.51
N TYR A 205 -23.53 -4.84 9.09
CA TYR A 205 -23.08 -5.44 7.86
C TYR A 205 -21.94 -6.41 8.18
N SER A 206 -22.00 -7.60 7.61
CA SER A 206 -20.77 -8.38 7.47
C SER A 206 -19.78 -7.61 6.59
N LYS A 207 -18.50 -7.95 6.69
CA LYS A 207 -17.45 -7.34 5.87
C LYS A 207 -17.78 -7.41 4.38
N GLU A 208 -18.09 -8.60 3.88
CA GLU A 208 -18.41 -8.83 2.46
C GLU A 208 -19.64 -8.02 2.02
N GLU A 209 -20.68 -7.93 2.86
CA GLU A 209 -21.86 -7.10 2.55
C GLU A 209 -21.54 -5.61 2.57
N PHE A 210 -20.65 -5.17 3.45
CA PHE A 210 -20.21 -3.78 3.49
C PHE A 210 -19.39 -3.44 2.24
N GLU A 211 -18.51 -4.34 1.81
CA GLU A 211 -17.75 -4.18 0.56
C GLU A 211 -18.67 -4.12 -0.66
N ASP A 212 -19.61 -5.06 -0.77
CA ASP A 212 -20.59 -5.12 -1.86
C ASP A 212 -21.45 -3.85 -1.92
N LYS A 213 -21.95 -3.42 -0.76
CA LYS A 213 -22.88 -2.30 -0.68
C LYS A 213 -22.22 -0.94 -0.63
N PHE A 214 -20.99 -0.75 -0.19
CA PHE A 214 -20.45 0.61 -0.05
C PHE A 214 -19.32 0.91 -1.03
N LEU A 215 -18.65 -0.12 -1.56
CA LEU A 215 -17.43 0.09 -2.36
C LEU A 215 -17.62 -0.15 -3.87
N HIS A 216 -18.77 -0.65 -4.30
CA HIS A 216 -19.05 -0.86 -5.72
C HIS A 216 -19.58 0.41 -6.36
N SER A 217 -19.09 0.73 -7.57
CA SER A 217 -19.45 1.95 -8.32
C SER A 217 -20.93 2.07 -8.68
N ASP A 218 -21.67 0.95 -8.69
CA ASP A 218 -23.11 0.92 -8.96
C ASP A 218 -23.95 0.94 -7.66
N SER A 219 -23.30 1.16 -6.52
CA SER A 219 -24.00 1.16 -5.24
C SER A 219 -24.88 2.39 -5.04
N GLN A 220 -25.97 2.18 -4.31
CA GLN A 220 -26.91 3.19 -3.84
C GLN A 220 -26.79 3.45 -2.34
N TYR A 221 -25.76 2.88 -1.68
CA TYR A 221 -25.41 3.18 -0.29
C TYR A 221 -24.16 4.06 -0.26
N GLU A 222 -24.17 5.09 0.58
CA GLU A 222 -23.06 6.03 0.72
C GLU A 222 -22.84 6.38 2.20
N LEU A 223 -21.59 6.68 2.53
CA LEU A 223 -21.19 7.27 3.81
C LEU A 223 -20.43 8.56 3.51
N ILE A 224 -21.05 9.71 3.81
CA ILE A 224 -20.50 11.03 3.46
C ILE A 224 -20.80 11.99 4.61
N GLU A 225 -19.78 12.69 5.12
CA GLU A 225 -19.93 13.77 6.11
C GLU A 225 -20.83 13.40 7.31
N ASP A 226 -20.62 12.22 7.90
CA ASP A 226 -21.45 11.71 9.01
C ASP A 226 -22.93 11.49 8.68
N VAL A 227 -23.23 11.26 7.41
CA VAL A 227 -24.54 10.83 6.91
C VAL A 227 -24.42 9.45 6.26
N PHE A 228 -25.28 8.54 6.70
CA PHE A 228 -25.47 7.24 6.10
C PHE A 228 -26.66 7.28 5.14
N ARG A 229 -26.39 7.14 3.85
CA ARG A 229 -27.43 7.05 2.81
C ARG A 229 -27.69 5.61 2.42
N THR A 230 -28.98 5.30 2.30
CA THR A 230 -29.52 4.08 1.71
C THR A 230 -30.32 4.44 0.47
N PRO A 231 -30.71 3.47 -0.37
CA PRO A 231 -31.51 3.77 -1.55
C PRO A 231 -32.88 4.43 -1.26
N GLN A 232 -33.36 4.31 -0.02
CA GLN A 232 -34.68 4.81 0.38
C GLN A 232 -34.64 5.98 1.36
N ASN A 233 -33.58 6.13 2.16
CA ASN A 233 -33.52 7.06 3.28
C ASN A 233 -32.09 7.53 3.57
N GLU A 234 -31.98 8.65 4.29
CA GLU A 234 -30.73 9.17 4.85
C GLU A 234 -30.82 9.20 6.38
N TYR A 235 -29.71 8.88 7.03
CA TYR A 235 -29.64 8.72 8.47
C TYR A 235 -28.40 9.44 9.03
N PRO A 236 -28.51 10.26 10.09
CA PRO A 236 -27.34 10.86 10.72
C PRO A 236 -26.54 9.81 11.47
N ILE A 237 -25.23 9.78 11.25
CA ILE A 237 -24.33 8.84 11.94
C ILE A 237 -23.96 9.45 13.29
N LYS A 238 -24.14 8.67 14.35
CA LYS A 238 -23.67 9.04 15.71
C LYS A 238 -22.34 8.41 16.03
N GLN A 239 -22.09 7.23 15.48
CA GLN A 239 -20.89 6.43 15.71
C GLN A 239 -20.82 5.34 14.66
N ILE A 240 -19.61 5.00 14.23
CA ILE A 240 -19.35 3.79 13.46
C ILE A 240 -18.51 2.86 14.31
N GLN A 241 -18.83 1.58 14.31
CA GLN A 241 -18.04 0.54 14.95
C GLN A 241 -17.57 -0.44 13.89
N PHE A 242 -16.28 -0.73 13.88
CA PHE A 242 -15.69 -1.78 13.06
C PHE A 242 -15.05 -2.80 13.99
N GLY A 243 -15.73 -3.94 14.14
CA GLY A 243 -15.39 -4.95 15.15
C GLY A 243 -15.51 -4.37 16.55
N ARG A 244 -14.38 -4.19 17.24
CA ARG A 244 -14.33 -3.59 18.59
C ARG A 244 -13.87 -2.13 18.61
N ARG A 245 -13.50 -1.56 17.46
CA ARG A 245 -13.06 -0.16 17.35
C ARG A 245 -14.27 0.73 17.11
N ASN A 246 -14.28 1.88 17.76
CA ASN A 246 -15.29 2.91 17.57
C ASN A 246 -14.65 4.10 16.87
N TYR A 247 -15.38 4.68 15.93
CA TYR A 247 -15.02 5.83 15.13
C TYR A 247 -16.07 6.90 15.35
N ASP A 248 -15.59 8.11 15.66
CA ASP A 248 -16.43 9.29 15.88
C ASP A 248 -16.66 10.08 14.58
N SER A 249 -15.89 9.77 13.52
CA SER A 249 -15.97 10.36 12.18
C SER A 249 -16.08 9.25 11.13
N THR A 250 -16.89 9.51 10.12
CA THR A 250 -17.05 8.66 8.94
C THR A 250 -15.77 8.58 8.12
N ASP A 251 -15.06 9.68 7.95
CA ASP A 251 -13.84 9.75 7.15
C ASP A 251 -12.72 8.92 7.78
N ASP A 252 -12.56 9.00 9.11
CA ASP A 252 -11.58 8.20 9.84
C ASP A 252 -11.88 6.70 9.72
N PHE A 253 -13.16 6.32 9.80
CA PHE A 253 -13.60 4.94 9.60
C PHE A 253 -13.33 4.48 8.17
N LEU A 254 -13.77 5.23 7.16
CA LEU A 254 -13.59 4.89 5.75
C LEU A 254 -12.10 4.80 5.43
N GLN A 255 -11.27 5.74 5.88
CA GLN A 255 -9.83 5.69 5.66
C GLN A 255 -9.21 4.42 6.26
N ASP A 256 -9.54 4.07 7.51
CA ASP A 256 -9.05 2.83 8.13
C ASP A 256 -9.61 1.59 7.41
N PHE A 257 -10.90 1.60 7.05
CA PHE A 257 -11.58 0.51 6.36
C PHE A 257 -10.99 0.28 4.98
N TYR A 258 -10.84 1.31 4.15
CA TYR A 258 -10.19 1.24 2.85
C TYR A 258 -8.71 0.87 2.96
N SER A 259 -8.02 1.39 3.96
CA SER A 259 -6.61 1.06 4.15
C SER A 259 -6.40 -0.40 4.55
N LEU A 260 -7.38 -1.00 5.22
CA LEU A 260 -7.43 -2.43 5.53
C LEU A 260 -7.98 -3.25 4.36
N TYR A 261 -9.00 -2.74 3.66
CA TYR A 261 -9.65 -3.38 2.51
C TYR A 261 -8.69 -3.54 1.33
N TYR A 262 -7.93 -2.48 1.04
CA TYR A 262 -6.91 -2.46 0.00
C TYR A 262 -5.51 -2.81 0.53
N ASP A 263 -5.37 -3.26 1.77
CA ASP A 263 -4.07 -3.62 2.37
C ASP A 263 -2.96 -2.53 2.19
N VAL A 264 -3.37 -1.27 2.06
CA VAL A 264 -2.46 -0.16 1.72
C VAL A 264 -1.79 0.44 2.95
N ARG A 265 -2.38 0.25 4.14
CA ARG A 265 -1.76 0.66 5.42
C ARG A 265 -0.42 -0.03 5.63
N THR A 266 -0.37 -1.32 5.32
CA THR A 266 0.78 -2.20 5.46
C THR A 266 1.96 -1.70 4.65
N TYR A 267 1.71 -1.39 3.37
CA TYR A 267 2.74 -0.85 2.49
C TYR A 267 3.28 0.48 3.01
N ARG A 268 2.43 1.34 3.60
CA ARG A 268 2.87 2.59 4.23
C ARG A 268 3.73 2.36 5.46
N GLU A 269 3.37 1.40 6.31
CA GLU A 269 4.19 1.01 7.46
C GLU A 269 5.55 0.44 7.02
N HIS A 270 5.57 -0.44 6.02
CA HIS A 270 6.83 -0.94 5.44
C HIS A 270 7.64 0.17 4.77
N PHE A 271 7.00 1.10 4.05
CA PHE A 271 7.70 2.24 3.45
C PHE A 271 8.39 3.08 4.52
N ASN A 272 7.69 3.35 5.63
CA ASN A 272 8.26 4.07 6.78
C ASN A 272 9.40 3.30 7.44
N GLN A 273 9.30 1.97 7.59
CA GLN A 273 10.39 1.14 8.11
C GLN A 273 11.62 1.15 7.18
N VAL A 274 11.40 0.91 5.88
CA VAL A 274 12.47 0.90 4.87
C VAL A 274 13.15 2.26 4.81
N SER A 275 12.39 3.35 4.72
CA SER A 275 12.93 4.71 4.63
C SER A 275 13.63 5.20 5.91
N SER A 276 13.13 4.81 7.10
CA SER A 276 13.74 5.20 8.39
C SER A 276 14.97 4.38 8.78
N SER A 277 15.06 3.14 8.29
CA SER A 277 16.20 2.24 8.58
C SER A 277 17.47 2.56 7.79
N MET A 278 17.40 3.52 6.85
CA MET A 278 18.46 3.84 5.89
C MET A 278 19.54 4.76 6.44
N GLU A 279 20.67 4.16 6.82
CA GLU A 279 21.92 4.88 7.11
C GLU A 279 22.67 5.25 5.81
N PRO A 280 23.44 6.37 5.75
CA PRO A 280 24.14 6.84 4.54
C PRO A 280 25.12 5.84 3.89
N TRP A 281 25.46 4.76 4.59
CA TRP A 281 26.44 3.74 4.17
C TRP A 281 25.79 2.40 3.81
N GLN A 282 24.47 2.28 3.92
CA GLN A 282 23.76 1.05 3.55
C GLN A 282 23.70 0.87 2.03
N SER A 283 23.49 -0.37 1.62
CA SER A 283 23.39 -0.69 0.21
C SER A 283 22.09 -0.12 -0.39
N LYS A 284 22.14 0.28 -1.68
CA LYS A 284 21.01 0.93 -2.35
C LYS A 284 19.78 0.04 -2.35
N VAL A 285 18.61 0.61 -2.05
CA VAL A 285 17.34 -0.11 -2.12
C VAL A 285 16.68 0.11 -3.48
N TYR A 286 16.12 -0.98 -4.01
CA TYR A 286 15.50 -1.02 -5.31
C TYR A 286 14.04 -1.39 -5.22
N ASP A 287 13.25 -0.66 -5.98
CA ASP A 287 11.83 -0.81 -6.08
C ASP A 287 11.45 -1.55 -7.36
N HIS A 288 10.92 -2.76 -7.20
CA HIS A 288 10.45 -3.59 -8.30
C HIS A 288 8.93 -3.59 -8.30
N GLU A 289 8.34 -4.04 -9.41
CA GLU A 289 6.88 -4.14 -9.57
C GLU A 289 6.23 -4.91 -8.41
N ASN A 290 6.80 -6.05 -8.06
CA ASN A 290 6.23 -6.99 -7.07
C ASN A 290 7.01 -7.09 -5.75
N LYS A 291 8.04 -6.26 -5.52
CA LYS A 291 8.88 -6.33 -4.31
C LYS A 291 9.78 -5.12 -4.14
N VAL A 292 10.30 -4.96 -2.92
CA VAL A 292 11.41 -4.05 -2.59
C VAL A 292 12.61 -4.88 -2.15
N THR A 293 13.81 -4.55 -2.63
CA THR A 293 15.05 -5.29 -2.30
C THR A 293 16.19 -4.39 -1.86
N GLU A 294 16.98 -4.88 -0.92
CA GLU A 294 18.29 -4.32 -0.60
C GLU A 294 19.31 -4.79 -1.64
N GLY A 295 19.84 -3.89 -2.47
CA GLY A 295 20.61 -4.23 -3.68
C GLY A 295 19.73 -4.76 -4.82
N LYS A 296 20.26 -4.83 -6.04
CA LYS A 296 19.48 -5.19 -7.24
C LYS A 296 18.85 -6.58 -7.17
N ASP A 297 19.59 -7.54 -6.60
CA ASP A 297 19.22 -8.94 -6.44
C ASP A 297 19.45 -9.43 -5.00
N GLY A 298 19.52 -8.52 -4.04
CA GLY A 298 19.83 -8.87 -2.65
C GLY A 298 18.59 -9.18 -1.82
N LYS A 299 18.68 -8.94 -0.52
CA LYS A 299 17.64 -9.35 0.44
C LYS A 299 16.30 -8.69 0.09
N ARG A 300 15.24 -9.48 0.04
CA ARG A 300 13.87 -8.97 -0.07
C ARG A 300 13.49 -8.28 1.23
N LEU A 301 13.03 -7.03 1.12
CA LEU A 301 12.57 -6.21 2.25
C LEU A 301 11.05 -6.20 2.34
N VAL A 302 10.37 -6.15 1.19
CA VAL A 302 8.91 -6.10 1.09
C VAL A 302 8.49 -6.93 -0.12
N VAL A 303 7.42 -7.72 0.00
CA VAL A 303 6.69 -8.31 -1.14
C VAL A 303 5.52 -7.40 -1.45
N LYS A 304 5.26 -7.12 -2.73
CA LYS A 304 4.10 -6.36 -3.18
C LYS A 304 3.20 -7.26 -3.98
N ASN A 305 2.09 -7.68 -3.37
CA ASN A 305 1.04 -8.42 -4.02
C ASN A 305 -0.25 -7.63 -3.77
N HIS A 306 -0.69 -6.87 -4.77
CA HIS A 306 -1.97 -6.17 -4.72
C HIS A 306 -2.67 -6.30 -6.07
N ASP A 307 -3.92 -6.75 -6.04
CA ASP A 307 -4.65 -7.14 -7.26
C ASP A 307 -5.10 -5.93 -8.10
N ARG A 308 -5.23 -4.75 -7.47
CA ARG A 308 -5.71 -3.53 -8.14
C ARG A 308 -4.65 -2.48 -8.37
N PHE A 309 -3.55 -2.47 -7.62
CA PHE A 309 -2.64 -1.33 -7.57
C PHE A 309 -1.21 -1.76 -7.80
N ASN A 310 -0.48 -0.97 -8.57
CA ASN A 310 0.96 -1.04 -8.60
C ASN A 310 1.48 -0.19 -7.44
N ILE A 311 1.87 -0.86 -6.35
CA ILE A 311 2.36 -0.18 -5.16
C ILE A 311 3.76 0.38 -5.42
N VAL A 312 3.99 1.67 -5.17
CA VAL A 312 5.25 2.38 -5.41
C VAL A 312 5.91 2.74 -4.09
N PHE A 313 7.20 2.40 -3.96
CA PHE A 313 8.07 2.76 -2.84
C PHE A 313 9.20 3.72 -3.28
N ALA A 314 9.30 4.03 -4.57
CA ALA A 314 10.34 4.86 -5.13
C ALA A 314 10.33 6.28 -4.55
N GLY A 315 11.36 6.60 -3.77
CA GLY A 315 11.50 7.85 -3.03
C GLY A 315 12.93 8.38 -3.06
N ARG A 316 13.33 9.12 -2.03
CA ARG A 316 14.66 9.76 -1.95
C ARG A 316 15.82 8.76 -2.02
N GLN A 317 15.68 7.61 -1.38
CA GLN A 317 16.73 6.59 -1.23
C GLN A 317 16.34 5.24 -1.84
N ILE A 318 15.15 5.15 -2.43
CA ILE A 318 14.59 3.94 -3.02
C ILE A 318 14.48 4.19 -4.53
N GLU A 319 15.30 3.48 -5.32
CA GLU A 319 15.36 3.64 -6.77
C GLU A 319 14.44 2.63 -7.49
N LEU A 320 13.63 3.08 -8.45
CA LEU A 320 12.94 2.18 -9.38
C LEU A 320 13.96 1.25 -10.06
N SER A 321 13.69 -0.05 -10.01
CA SER A 321 14.41 -1.05 -10.79
C SER A 321 14.37 -0.69 -12.28
N ALA A 322 15.44 -1.04 -13.00
CA ALA A 322 15.54 -0.68 -14.41
C ALA A 322 14.41 -1.30 -15.25
N GLN A 323 14.02 -2.54 -14.94
CA GLN A 323 12.96 -3.25 -15.65
C GLN A 323 11.60 -2.61 -15.44
N TRP A 324 11.23 -2.33 -14.19
CA TRP A 324 9.92 -1.75 -13.91
C TRP A 324 9.80 -0.30 -14.41
N ARG A 325 10.89 0.47 -14.35
CA ARG A 325 10.95 1.80 -14.98
C ARG A 325 10.74 1.74 -16.49
N ILE A 326 11.31 0.73 -17.18
CA ILE A 326 11.07 0.52 -18.61
C ILE A 326 9.60 0.23 -18.86
N ASP A 327 9.00 -0.65 -18.07
CA ASP A 327 7.60 -1.03 -18.18
C ASP A 327 6.66 0.18 -17.98
N LEU A 328 6.81 0.93 -16.87
CA LEU A 328 6.00 2.12 -16.60
C LEU A 328 6.12 3.18 -17.70
N THR A 329 7.34 3.46 -18.16
CA THR A 329 7.54 4.44 -19.23
C THR A 329 6.97 3.98 -20.58
N GLN A 330 7.00 2.68 -20.86
CA GLN A 330 6.37 2.14 -22.07
C GLN A 330 4.84 2.23 -21.97
N LYS A 331 4.25 1.83 -20.83
CA LYS A 331 2.81 1.96 -20.56
C LYS A 331 2.33 3.42 -20.70
N PHE A 332 3.11 4.38 -20.21
CA PHE A 332 2.81 5.80 -20.35
C PHE A 332 2.74 6.26 -21.82
N LEU A 333 3.76 5.89 -22.61
CA LEU A 333 3.81 6.21 -24.04
C LEU A 333 2.68 5.52 -24.81
N ASP A 334 2.34 4.28 -24.45
CA ASP A 334 1.32 3.47 -25.12
C ASP A 334 -0.11 3.85 -24.68
N GLY A 335 -0.25 4.66 -23.63
CA GLY A 335 -1.53 5.05 -23.06
C GLY A 335 -2.27 3.90 -22.39
N THR A 336 -1.52 2.91 -21.90
CA THR A 336 -2.07 1.81 -21.12
C THR A 336 -2.43 2.34 -19.73
N PRO A 337 -3.69 2.22 -19.29
CA PRO A 337 -4.08 2.62 -17.94
C PRO A 337 -3.23 1.91 -16.89
N VAL A 338 -2.71 2.66 -15.91
CA VAL A 338 -1.94 2.11 -14.79
C VAL A 338 -2.42 2.73 -13.50
N GLN A 339 -2.91 1.89 -12.60
CA GLN A 339 -3.29 2.28 -11.25
C GLN A 339 -2.04 2.25 -10.38
N LEU A 340 -1.62 3.41 -9.89
CA LEU A 340 -0.46 3.62 -9.05
C LEU A 340 -0.91 4.04 -7.66
N MET A 341 -0.30 3.47 -6.63
CA MET A 341 -0.44 3.95 -5.27
C MET A 341 0.94 4.02 -4.64
N HIS A 342 1.36 5.20 -4.26
CA HIS A 342 2.62 5.42 -3.58
C HIS A 342 2.48 5.15 -2.09
N ALA A 343 3.22 4.17 -1.58
CA ALA A 343 3.14 3.69 -0.20
C ALA A 343 3.48 4.78 0.83
N GLY A 344 4.33 5.74 0.47
CA GLY A 344 4.68 6.86 1.34
C GLY A 344 3.62 7.97 1.50
N GLU A 345 2.53 7.93 0.73
CA GLU A 345 1.46 8.93 0.79
C GLU A 345 0.14 8.32 1.29
N PRO A 346 -0.79 9.12 1.86
CA PRO A 346 -2.12 8.64 2.19
C PRO A 346 -2.86 8.15 0.93
N PHE A 347 -3.77 7.20 1.12
CA PHE A 347 -4.63 6.70 0.05
C PHE A 347 -5.78 7.68 -0.22
N SER A 348 -6.18 7.80 -1.49
CA SER A 348 -7.40 8.48 -1.93
C SER A 348 -8.18 7.56 -2.86
N GLU A 349 -9.50 7.52 -2.70
CA GLU A 349 -10.41 6.79 -3.60
C GLU A 349 -10.54 7.46 -4.97
N GLU A 350 -10.46 8.79 -5.00
CA GLU A 350 -10.49 9.56 -6.24
C GLU A 350 -9.05 9.69 -6.75
N PRO A 351 -8.69 9.03 -7.87
CA PRO A 351 -7.33 9.10 -8.37
C PRO A 351 -7.08 10.42 -9.07
N VAL A 352 -5.87 10.94 -8.84
CA VAL A 352 -5.35 12.04 -9.63
C VAL A 352 -4.84 11.48 -10.97
N ASN A 353 -5.39 11.98 -12.07
CA ASN A 353 -5.11 11.45 -13.41
C ASN A 353 -3.98 12.23 -14.10
N LEU A 354 -2.81 11.61 -14.22
CA LEU A 354 -1.69 12.11 -15.03
C LEU A 354 -1.54 11.26 -16.29
N GLY A 355 -2.16 11.70 -17.38
CA GLY A 355 -2.25 10.97 -18.63
C GLY A 355 -3.00 9.66 -18.43
N CYS A 356 -2.30 8.52 -18.58
CA CYS A 356 -2.86 7.19 -18.34
C CYS A 356 -2.56 6.64 -16.94
N PHE A 357 -1.89 7.41 -16.08
CA PHE A 357 -1.64 7.01 -14.69
C PHE A 357 -2.74 7.53 -13.79
N GLU A 358 -3.41 6.60 -13.11
CA GLU A 358 -4.38 6.86 -12.05
C GLU A 358 -3.65 6.77 -10.71
N ILE A 359 -3.41 7.91 -10.06
CA ILE A 359 -2.62 7.98 -8.81
C ILE A 359 -3.58 8.04 -7.63
N TYR A 360 -3.71 6.93 -6.91
CA TYR A 360 -4.62 6.76 -5.76
C TYR A 360 -3.96 7.21 -4.45
N ASN A 361 -3.47 8.45 -4.44
CA ASN A 361 -2.96 9.11 -3.25
C ASN A 361 -3.66 10.44 -3.04
N ASP A 362 -3.77 10.85 -1.78
CA ASP A 362 -4.25 12.18 -1.41
C ASP A 362 -3.16 13.21 -1.72
N VAL A 363 -3.13 13.67 -2.97
CA VAL A 363 -2.08 14.56 -3.47
C VAL A 363 -2.68 15.70 -4.27
N GLU A 364 -2.30 16.92 -3.93
CA GLU A 364 -2.59 18.10 -4.74
C GLU A 364 -1.48 18.26 -5.77
N LEU A 365 -1.68 17.72 -6.97
CA LEU A 365 -0.91 18.18 -8.13
C LEU A 365 -1.53 19.51 -8.59
N GLY A 366 -0.70 20.44 -9.08
CA GLY A 366 -1.12 21.77 -9.57
C GLY A 366 -2.13 21.71 -10.74
N ASP A 367 -1.98 22.52 -11.78
CA ASP A 367 -2.93 22.48 -12.92
C ASP A 367 -2.71 21.23 -13.79
N ILE A 368 -3.20 20.09 -13.31
CA ILE A 368 -3.04 18.79 -13.97
C ILE A 368 -3.77 18.75 -15.32
N GLY A 369 -4.79 19.60 -15.50
CA GLY A 369 -5.48 19.77 -16.78
C GLY A 369 -4.51 20.19 -17.88
N GLU A 370 -3.63 21.13 -17.58
CA GLU A 370 -2.57 21.57 -18.49
C GLU A 370 -1.57 20.43 -18.80
N LEU A 371 -1.11 19.66 -17.82
CA LEU A 371 -0.26 18.49 -18.09
C LEU A 371 -0.94 17.45 -18.98
N ASN A 372 -2.25 17.25 -18.80
CA ASN A 372 -3.05 16.33 -19.60
C ASN A 372 -3.28 16.82 -21.04
N ARG A 373 -3.23 18.14 -21.29
CA ARG A 373 -3.22 18.68 -22.67
C ARG A 373 -1.92 18.31 -23.39
N LEU A 374 -0.76 18.46 -22.75
CA LEU A 374 0.51 17.98 -23.31
C LEU A 374 0.50 16.47 -23.56
N TYR A 375 -0.04 15.71 -22.61
CA TYR A 375 -0.20 14.26 -22.77
C TYR A 375 -1.09 13.92 -23.98
N SER A 376 -2.18 14.67 -24.18
CA SER A 376 -3.04 14.50 -25.34
C SER A 376 -2.30 14.73 -26.66
N THR A 377 -1.42 15.75 -26.74
CA THR A 377 -0.55 15.96 -27.91
C THR A 377 0.47 14.84 -28.08
N LEU A 378 1.06 14.31 -27.00
CA LEU A 378 1.93 13.13 -27.06
C LEU A 378 1.22 11.93 -27.72
N ARG A 379 -0.09 11.79 -27.48
CA ARG A 379 -0.93 10.69 -27.96
C ARG A 379 -1.53 10.90 -29.36
N LYS A 380 -1.44 12.11 -29.94
CA LYS A 380 -1.90 12.36 -31.32
C LYS A 380 -1.08 11.53 -32.31
N GLY A 381 -1.76 10.92 -33.29
CA GLY A 381 -1.09 10.17 -34.34
C GLY A 381 -0.33 11.12 -35.27
N GLY A 382 1.01 11.00 -35.32
CA GLY A 382 1.87 11.90 -36.11
C GLY A 382 3.05 12.44 -35.30
N THR A 383 2.93 12.45 -33.97
CA THR A 383 4.01 12.85 -33.04
C THR A 383 5.21 11.90 -33.19
N GLY A 384 6.34 12.43 -33.65
CA GLY A 384 7.57 11.67 -33.79
C GLY A 384 8.18 11.28 -32.45
N LYS A 385 8.98 10.20 -32.43
CA LYS A 385 9.60 9.66 -31.20
C LYS A 385 10.34 10.71 -30.36
N HIS A 386 11.09 11.61 -30.99
CA HIS A 386 11.81 12.67 -30.28
C HIS A 386 10.85 13.63 -29.56
N LEU A 387 9.75 14.02 -30.18
CA LEU A 387 8.75 14.86 -29.55
C LEU A 387 8.05 14.13 -28.39
N SER A 388 7.69 12.85 -28.58
CA SER A 388 7.10 12.04 -27.51
C SER A 388 8.02 11.93 -26.30
N ASP A 389 9.32 11.69 -26.51
CA ASP A 389 10.31 11.62 -25.42
C ASP A 389 10.46 13.01 -24.73
N ILE A 390 10.45 14.12 -25.49
CA ILE A 390 10.48 15.49 -24.91
C ILE A 390 9.23 15.76 -24.07
N LEU A 391 8.03 15.50 -24.60
CA LEU A 391 6.78 15.76 -23.91
C LEU A 391 6.65 14.92 -22.64
N ALA A 392 6.98 13.62 -22.71
CA ALA A 392 6.97 12.76 -21.53
C ALA A 392 7.97 13.24 -20.47
N TYR A 393 9.17 13.68 -20.88
CA TYR A 393 10.15 14.26 -19.98
C TYR A 393 9.59 15.50 -19.25
N VAL A 394 9.03 16.46 -20.01
CA VAL A 394 8.47 17.70 -19.44
C VAL A 394 7.34 17.38 -18.46
N ILE A 395 6.40 16.51 -18.85
CA ILE A 395 5.26 16.13 -17.99
C ILE A 395 5.75 15.61 -16.64
N PHE A 396 6.70 14.68 -16.62
CA PHE A 396 7.19 14.11 -15.37
C PHE A 396 8.07 15.07 -14.56
N VAL A 397 8.79 16.01 -15.19
CA VAL A 397 9.56 17.01 -14.46
C VAL A 397 8.64 18.03 -13.80
N VAL A 398 7.64 18.55 -14.52
CA VAL A 398 6.68 19.50 -13.96
C VAL A 398 5.82 18.84 -12.88
N ALA A 399 5.34 17.61 -13.11
CA ALA A 399 4.63 16.84 -12.09
C ALA A 399 5.48 16.63 -10.82
N ALA A 400 6.80 16.49 -10.95
CA ALA A 400 7.69 16.38 -9.80
C ALA A 400 7.77 17.68 -8.98
N GLU A 401 7.83 18.84 -9.65
CA GLU A 401 7.89 20.15 -8.99
C GLU A 401 6.58 20.50 -8.29
N TRP A 402 5.45 20.07 -8.85
CA TRP A 402 4.12 20.31 -8.27
C TRP A 402 3.69 19.27 -7.24
N SER A 403 4.58 18.35 -6.88
CA SER A 403 4.26 17.28 -5.93
C SER A 403 5.14 17.39 -4.70
N ASP A 404 4.60 17.00 -3.56
CA ASP A 404 5.41 16.82 -2.36
C ASP A 404 6.19 15.50 -2.38
N PRO A 405 7.26 15.36 -1.58
CA PRO A 405 7.90 14.07 -1.37
C PRO A 405 6.94 13.09 -0.70
N PRO A 406 6.91 11.82 -1.12
CA PRO A 406 7.88 11.16 -2.02
C PRO A 406 7.62 11.24 -3.53
N LEU A 407 6.44 11.69 -4.01
CA LEU A 407 6.14 11.71 -5.45
C LEU A 407 7.11 12.59 -6.25
N SER A 408 7.57 13.71 -5.68
CA SER A 408 8.62 14.56 -6.26
C SER A 408 9.95 13.85 -6.51
N ARG A 409 10.13 12.65 -5.94
CA ARG A 409 11.30 11.78 -6.16
C ARG A 409 10.98 10.58 -7.04
N PHE A 410 9.72 10.20 -7.17
CA PHE A 410 9.27 9.15 -8.08
C PHE A 410 9.31 9.63 -9.55
N PHE A 411 8.63 10.73 -9.87
CA PHE A 411 8.51 11.20 -11.25
C PHE A 411 9.84 11.49 -11.95
N PRO A 412 10.87 12.09 -11.30
CA PRO A 412 12.18 12.29 -11.94
C PRO A 412 12.87 10.99 -12.35
N GLN A 413 12.57 9.88 -11.67
CA GLN A 413 13.12 8.58 -12.05
C GLN A 413 12.53 8.08 -13.37
N LEU A 414 11.25 8.36 -13.63
CA LEU A 414 10.62 8.13 -14.94
C LEU A 414 11.17 9.11 -15.99
N ALA A 415 11.22 10.41 -15.68
CA ALA A 415 11.74 11.46 -16.55
C ALA A 415 13.15 11.14 -17.06
N SER A 416 14.03 10.63 -16.18
CA SER A 416 15.41 10.26 -16.53
C SER A 416 15.51 9.27 -17.68
N LYS A 417 14.50 8.40 -17.87
CA LYS A 417 14.50 7.42 -18.96
C LYS A 417 14.30 8.09 -20.31
N TYR A 418 13.44 9.09 -20.37
CA TYR A 418 13.19 9.88 -21.58
C TYR A 418 14.37 10.79 -21.89
N ALA A 419 14.94 11.46 -20.87
CA ALA A 419 16.15 12.26 -21.04
C ALA A 419 17.30 11.46 -21.67
N ASN A 420 17.49 10.21 -21.25
CA ASN A 420 18.52 9.31 -21.80
C ASN A 420 18.26 8.85 -23.24
N ARG A 421 17.05 9.06 -23.78
CA ARG A 421 16.69 8.75 -25.18
C ARG A 421 16.83 9.96 -26.10
N LEU A 422 16.98 11.16 -25.55
CA LEU A 422 17.15 12.38 -26.33
C LEU A 422 18.53 12.43 -26.97
N ASP A 423 18.54 12.71 -28.27
CA ASP A 423 19.75 12.86 -29.08
C ASP A 423 19.96 14.35 -29.39
N ALA A 424 21.23 14.74 -29.56
CA ALA A 424 21.62 16.07 -30.01
C ALA A 424 21.35 16.27 -31.51
N GLU A 425 21.10 15.19 -32.24
CA GLU A 425 20.77 15.19 -33.66
C GLU A 425 19.42 14.50 -33.88
N GLY A 426 18.50 15.18 -34.57
CA GLY A 426 17.17 14.62 -34.83
C GLY A 426 16.24 15.61 -35.50
N VAL A 427 15.14 15.10 -36.07
CA VAL A 427 14.02 15.91 -36.57
C VAL A 427 12.84 15.67 -35.65
N VAL A 428 12.23 16.74 -35.18
CA VAL A 428 11.02 16.71 -34.37
C VAL A 428 9.83 16.80 -35.29
N ILE A 429 9.04 15.73 -35.37
CA ILE A 429 7.84 15.70 -36.21
C ILE A 429 6.65 16.06 -35.33
N ARG A 430 5.93 17.13 -35.71
CA ARG A 430 4.68 17.54 -35.07
C ARG A 430 3.58 17.77 -36.11
N ASP A 431 2.34 17.57 -35.68
CA ASP A 431 1.21 18.24 -36.32
C ASP A 431 1.18 19.71 -35.86
N GLU A 432 0.62 20.60 -36.68
CA GLU A 432 0.45 22.01 -36.29
C GLU A 432 -0.47 22.09 -35.06
N ASP A 433 0.08 22.49 -33.92
CA ASP A 433 -0.68 22.94 -32.76
C ASP A 433 -0.05 24.19 -32.14
N ASP A 434 -0.90 25.06 -31.61
CA ASP A 434 -0.48 26.32 -30.97
C ASP A 434 0.00 26.10 -29.52
N LEU A 435 -0.06 24.85 -29.04
CA LEU A 435 0.25 24.47 -27.66
C LEU A 435 1.76 24.47 -27.40
N ILE A 436 2.52 24.08 -28.42
CA ILE A 436 3.96 23.91 -28.36
C ILE A 436 4.57 24.96 -29.29
N GLU A 437 5.62 25.62 -28.85
CA GLU A 437 6.39 26.51 -29.70
C GLU A 437 7.87 26.13 -29.67
N PHE A 438 8.49 26.04 -30.84
CA PHE A 438 9.92 25.79 -30.97
C PHE A 438 10.64 27.11 -31.13
N LYS A 439 11.83 27.25 -30.53
CA LYS A 439 12.73 28.37 -30.80
C LYS A 439 14.17 27.87 -30.95
N SER A 440 14.87 28.49 -31.90
CA SER A 440 16.26 28.13 -32.19
C SER A 440 17.22 28.52 -31.05
N ASN A 441 18.45 28.00 -31.09
CA ASN A 441 19.46 28.40 -30.12
C ASN A 441 19.84 29.89 -30.22
N GLU A 442 19.70 30.52 -31.40
CA GLU A 442 19.96 31.94 -31.59
C GLU A 442 18.87 32.81 -30.94
N TRP A 443 17.64 32.30 -30.85
CA TRP A 443 16.56 33.00 -30.14
C TRP A 443 16.88 33.12 -28.65
N PHE A 444 17.42 32.06 -28.05
CA PHE A 444 18.00 32.04 -26.69
C PHE A 444 19.42 32.64 -26.64
N GLY A 445 19.81 33.34 -27.71
CA GLY A 445 21.05 34.06 -27.95
C GLY A 445 21.34 35.24 -27.02
N ILE A 446 20.38 35.66 -26.19
CA ILE A 446 20.46 36.89 -25.41
C ILE A 446 21.24 36.64 -24.11
N ASP A 447 22.21 37.50 -23.80
CA ASP A 447 23.01 37.42 -22.55
C ASP A 447 22.34 38.17 -21.38
N ASP A 448 21.48 39.15 -21.67
CA ASP A 448 20.69 39.87 -20.67
C ASP A 448 19.48 39.03 -20.19
N ASN A 449 19.39 38.79 -18.88
CA ASN A 449 18.31 37.99 -18.30
C ASN A 449 16.96 38.72 -18.30
N ASP A 450 16.93 40.05 -18.19
CA ASP A 450 15.68 40.82 -18.24
C ASP A 450 15.08 40.77 -19.65
N GLU A 451 15.90 41.03 -20.67
CA GLU A 451 15.46 40.99 -22.06
C GLU A 451 14.97 39.58 -22.46
N LEU A 452 15.68 38.53 -22.02
CA LEU A 452 15.26 37.15 -22.28
C LEU A 452 13.95 36.81 -21.55
N ALA A 453 13.79 37.23 -20.29
CA ALA A 453 12.56 36.99 -19.53
C ALA A 453 11.34 37.69 -20.13
N GLU A 454 11.50 38.94 -20.60
CA GLU A 454 10.44 39.66 -21.33
C GLU A 454 10.07 38.94 -22.64
N ARG A 455 11.06 38.39 -23.34
CA ARG A 455 10.86 37.66 -24.60
C ARG A 455 10.11 36.35 -24.37
N ILE A 456 10.50 35.59 -23.36
CA ILE A 456 9.79 34.36 -22.93
C ILE A 456 8.36 34.70 -22.53
N THR A 457 8.17 35.75 -21.72
CA THR A 457 6.86 36.21 -21.25
C THR A 457 5.91 36.50 -22.41
N LYS A 458 6.36 37.21 -23.44
CA LYS A 458 5.53 37.52 -24.62
C LYS A 458 5.08 36.26 -25.35
N GLU A 459 5.91 35.22 -25.38
CA GLU A 459 5.59 33.96 -26.06
C GLU A 459 4.55 33.16 -25.29
N ILE A 460 4.73 33.00 -23.97
CA ILE A 460 3.85 32.20 -23.11
C ILE A 460 2.51 32.89 -22.76
N GLN A 461 2.39 34.19 -23.03
CA GLN A 461 1.12 34.92 -22.96
C GLN A 461 0.19 34.64 -24.15
N GLY A 462 0.74 34.14 -25.27
CA GLY A 462 -0.07 33.55 -26.34
C GLY A 462 -0.56 32.14 -25.97
N ASN A 463 -1.16 31.40 -26.90
CA ASN A 463 -1.68 30.04 -26.64
C ASN A 463 -0.58 28.98 -26.34
N THR A 464 0.69 29.40 -26.33
CA THR A 464 1.85 28.56 -26.08
C THR A 464 1.92 28.13 -24.63
N GLN A 465 1.68 26.84 -24.40
CA GLN A 465 1.81 26.21 -23.09
C GLN A 465 3.24 25.69 -22.84
N LEU A 466 3.91 25.23 -23.91
CA LEU A 466 5.27 24.70 -23.84
C LEU A 466 6.18 25.33 -24.89
N LEU A 467 7.12 26.15 -24.44
CA LEU A 467 8.20 26.68 -25.26
C LEU A 467 9.43 25.77 -25.18
N ILE A 468 9.93 25.31 -26.32
CA ILE A 468 11.09 24.42 -26.42
C ILE A 468 12.23 25.11 -27.17
N GLY A 469 13.31 25.38 -26.46
CA GLY A 469 14.54 25.94 -26.98
C GLY A 469 15.56 24.92 -27.44
N GLY A 470 16.19 25.22 -28.56
CA GLY A 470 17.19 24.36 -29.21
C GLY A 470 16.61 23.49 -30.31
N ILE A 471 15.49 23.92 -30.92
CA ILE A 471 14.90 23.32 -32.12
C ILE A 471 14.72 24.44 -33.14
N ASP A 472 15.23 24.26 -34.36
CA ASP A 472 15.05 25.22 -35.44
C ASP A 472 13.61 25.17 -35.96
N GLU A 473 12.98 26.34 -36.06
CA GLU A 473 11.55 26.48 -36.42
C GLU A 473 11.27 26.07 -37.87
N GLU A 474 12.21 26.32 -38.79
CA GLU A 474 12.00 26.13 -40.22
C GLU A 474 12.19 24.67 -40.62
N ASP A 475 13.23 24.01 -40.11
CA ASP A 475 13.58 22.64 -40.48
C ASP A 475 13.25 21.59 -39.40
N GLN A 476 12.74 22.04 -38.24
CA GLN A 476 12.37 21.21 -37.08
C GLN A 476 13.52 20.33 -36.56
N ARG A 477 14.77 20.72 -36.83
CA ARG A 477 15.94 19.97 -36.37
C ARG A 477 16.34 20.41 -34.98
N ILE A 478 16.75 19.42 -34.19
CA ILE A 478 17.39 19.64 -32.90
C ILE A 478 18.73 20.34 -33.14
N ARG A 479 18.86 21.56 -32.61
CA ARG A 479 20.05 22.41 -32.62
C ARG A 479 20.29 22.90 -31.19
N PRO A 480 20.91 22.07 -30.33
CA PRO A 480 20.89 22.29 -28.89
C PRO A 480 21.67 23.54 -28.49
N ILE A 481 21.33 24.04 -27.31
CA ILE A 481 21.90 25.24 -26.73
C ILE A 481 23.14 24.86 -25.91
N ASN A 482 24.21 25.65 -26.04
CA ASN A 482 25.39 25.46 -25.21
C ASN A 482 25.02 25.58 -23.72
N ARG A 483 25.23 24.50 -22.97
CA ARG A 483 24.83 24.41 -21.55
C ARG A 483 25.45 25.49 -20.67
N ASN A 484 26.67 25.95 -20.97
CA ASN A 484 27.34 26.98 -20.17
C ASN A 484 26.60 28.32 -20.20
N ARG A 485 25.65 28.49 -21.12
CA ARG A 485 24.79 29.67 -21.18
C ARG A 485 23.59 29.58 -20.24
N PHE A 486 23.24 28.40 -19.74
CA PHE A 486 22.04 28.13 -18.94
C PHE A 486 22.40 27.22 -17.77
N ASP A 487 23.25 27.73 -16.87
CA ASP A 487 23.50 27.10 -15.59
C ASP A 487 22.31 27.28 -14.62
N SER A 488 22.37 26.61 -13.47
CA SER A 488 21.29 26.62 -12.50
C SER A 488 20.98 28.01 -11.92
N GLU A 489 22.01 28.86 -11.75
CA GLU A 489 21.84 30.19 -11.16
C GLU A 489 21.15 31.12 -12.16
N ARG A 490 21.60 31.09 -13.42
CA ARG A 490 20.97 31.86 -14.48
C ARG A 490 19.54 31.40 -14.76
N ASN A 491 19.30 30.09 -14.80
CA ASN A 491 17.95 29.55 -14.99
C ASN A 491 16.98 30.01 -13.90
N ALA A 492 17.39 29.94 -12.64
CA ALA A 492 16.59 30.43 -11.52
C ALA A 492 16.31 31.93 -11.65
N ALA A 493 17.34 32.74 -11.97
CA ALA A 493 17.18 34.18 -12.14
C ALA A 493 16.25 34.55 -13.31
N ILE A 494 16.24 33.78 -14.41
CA ILE A 494 15.30 34.00 -15.52
C ILE A 494 13.90 33.56 -15.09
N GLN A 495 13.75 32.40 -14.43
CA GLN A 495 12.47 31.91 -13.93
C GLN A 495 11.81 32.93 -13.00
N ASP A 496 12.52 33.41 -11.97
CA ASP A 496 12.01 34.41 -11.02
C ASP A 496 11.50 35.67 -11.73
N LYS A 497 12.20 36.11 -12.80
CA LYS A 497 11.79 37.27 -13.61
C LYS A 497 10.55 36.97 -14.45
N VAL A 498 10.49 35.81 -15.10
CA VAL A 498 9.32 35.39 -15.88
C VAL A 498 8.10 35.26 -14.96
N GLU A 499 8.24 34.63 -13.80
CA GLU A 499 7.17 34.57 -12.80
C GLU A 499 6.72 35.97 -12.40
N SER A 500 7.66 36.87 -12.07
CA SER A 500 7.34 38.24 -11.67
C SER A 500 6.59 39.03 -12.74
N LEU A 501 6.99 38.89 -14.01
CA LEU A 501 6.34 39.55 -15.15
C LEU A 501 4.94 38.97 -15.44
N ASN A 502 4.65 37.77 -14.96
CA ASN A 502 3.37 37.08 -15.13
C ASN A 502 2.65 36.95 -13.77
N GLY A 503 2.65 38.00 -12.95
CA GLY A 503 1.83 38.05 -11.74
C GLY A 503 2.26 37.13 -10.60
N ASN A 504 3.50 36.62 -10.63
CA ASN A 504 4.05 35.60 -9.73
C ASN A 504 3.31 34.26 -9.81
N HIS A 505 2.93 33.84 -11.02
CA HIS A 505 2.41 32.50 -11.25
C HIS A 505 3.52 31.45 -11.06
N HIS A 506 3.56 30.81 -9.89
CA HIS A 506 4.50 29.73 -9.55
C HIS A 506 4.33 28.45 -10.38
N SER A 507 3.36 28.42 -11.29
CA SER A 507 3.11 27.34 -12.24
C SER A 507 3.91 27.48 -13.54
N ILE A 508 4.77 28.50 -13.66
CA ILE A 508 5.70 28.65 -14.77
C ILE A 508 7.03 27.97 -14.42
N ASP A 509 7.39 26.94 -15.18
CA ASP A 509 8.56 26.13 -14.93
C ASP A 509 9.59 26.27 -16.05
N LEU A 510 10.80 26.75 -15.71
CA LEU A 510 11.93 26.81 -16.64
C LEU A 510 12.94 25.72 -16.30
N LYS A 511 13.15 24.78 -17.23
CA LYS A 511 14.05 23.63 -17.03
C LYS A 511 14.97 23.44 -18.22
N SER A 512 16.12 22.79 -17.99
CA SER A 512 17.01 22.35 -19.05
C SER A 512 17.30 20.86 -18.95
N VAL A 513 17.27 20.17 -20.09
CA VAL A 513 17.69 18.75 -20.17
C VAL A 513 19.03 18.66 -20.88
N ARG A 514 19.94 17.90 -20.29
CA ARG A 514 21.26 17.65 -20.89
C ARG A 514 21.14 16.58 -21.97
N LEU A 515 21.73 16.84 -23.13
CA LEU A 515 21.89 15.87 -24.21
C LEU A 515 23.23 15.14 -24.10
N GLY A 516 23.36 14.03 -24.85
CA GLY A 516 24.56 13.19 -24.81
C GLY A 516 25.87 13.91 -25.15
N ASN A 517 25.80 14.96 -25.97
CA ASN A 517 26.95 15.79 -26.36
C ASN A 517 27.38 16.82 -25.30
N GLY A 518 26.61 17.00 -24.22
CA GLY A 518 26.89 17.97 -23.16
C GLY A 518 26.09 19.27 -23.24
N ASP A 519 25.49 19.58 -24.39
CA ASP A 519 24.59 20.71 -24.58
C ASP A 519 23.21 20.43 -23.96
N CYS A 520 22.26 21.35 -24.10
CA CYS A 520 20.92 21.21 -23.56
C CYS A 520 19.79 21.65 -24.50
N LEU A 521 18.60 21.12 -24.26
CA LEU A 521 17.35 21.78 -24.63
C LEU A 521 16.84 22.56 -23.43
N LEU A 522 16.19 23.69 -23.72
CA LEU A 522 15.51 24.51 -22.71
C LEU A 522 14.00 24.32 -22.84
N PHE A 523 13.28 24.28 -21.73
CA PHE A 523 11.84 24.19 -21.69
C PHE A 523 11.30 25.29 -20.80
N VAL A 524 10.26 25.97 -21.27
CA VAL A 524 9.42 26.82 -20.42
C VAL A 524 8.00 26.29 -20.53
N PHE A 525 7.52 25.74 -19.42
CA PHE A 525 6.13 25.30 -19.27
C PHE A 525 5.35 26.41 -18.57
N SER A 526 4.16 26.73 -19.07
CA SER A 526 3.30 27.78 -18.52
C SER A 526 1.88 27.26 -18.36
N VAL A 527 1.29 27.51 -17.20
CA VAL A 527 -0.15 27.37 -16.97
C VAL A 527 -0.74 28.75 -17.16
N GLN A 528 -1.52 28.95 -18.22
CA GLN A 528 -2.25 30.20 -18.38
C GLN A 528 -3.27 30.32 -17.24
N GLY A 529 -3.08 31.30 -16.35
CA GLY A 529 -4.17 31.77 -15.53
C GLY A 529 -5.25 32.39 -16.42
N ASP A 530 -6.51 32.23 -16.06
CA ASP A 530 -7.73 32.71 -16.76
C ASP A 530 -7.83 34.27 -16.86
N GLN A 531 -6.71 34.99 -16.84
CA GLN A 531 -6.69 36.45 -16.82
C GLN A 531 -6.24 37.03 -18.15
N THR A 532 -7.24 37.49 -18.91
CA THR A 532 -7.10 38.64 -19.80
C THR A 532 -6.55 39.83 -19.03
N PHE A 533 -5.23 40.01 -19.00
CA PHE A 533 -4.66 41.29 -18.61
C PHE A 533 -4.84 42.26 -19.79
N GLY A 534 -5.76 43.20 -19.62
CA GLY A 534 -5.95 44.29 -20.56
C GLY A 534 -4.66 45.10 -20.69
N LEU A 535 -3.96 44.91 -21.80
CA LEU A 535 -2.87 45.78 -22.29
C LEU A 535 -3.37 47.17 -22.73
N ASP A 536 -4.53 47.63 -22.23
CA ASP A 536 -5.09 48.97 -22.49
C ASP A 536 -4.72 50.00 -21.42
N ALA A 537 -3.84 49.66 -20.47
CA ALA A 537 -3.47 50.54 -19.37
C ALA A 537 -1.97 50.88 -19.30
N ILE A 538 -1.28 51.03 -20.44
CA ILE A 538 -0.15 51.97 -20.62
C ILE A 538 -0.14 52.39 -22.11
N ALA A 539 -0.74 53.55 -22.40
CA ALA A 539 -0.51 54.35 -23.61
C ALA A 539 -0.35 55.82 -23.19
#